data_AF-A0A2S0HUW7-F1
#
_entry.id   AF-A0A2S0HUW7-F1
#
_cell.length_a   1.000
_cell.length_b   1.000
_cell.length_c   1.000
_cell.angle_alpha   90.00
_cell.angle_beta   90.00
_cell.angle_gamma   90.00
#
_symmetry.space_group_name_H-M   'P 1'
#
loop_
_entity.id
_entity.type
_entity.pdbx_description
1 polymer ?
#
loop_
_entity_poly.entity_id
_entity_poly.type
_entity_poly.pdbx_seq_one_letter_code
_entity_poly.pdbx_strand_id
1 'polypeptide(L)'
;MGLHKILKIVALLLAVAGIVSLVMVLLNGGGLDAQLYIAYITLALTLFIVLVYVLKETFSGNLKKTLMSVGAFLLVVIIAYVMAEGVETEMRDGEILSASGSKWVGTGLNTFYILAVVAIGSMIYSGIKKATTR
;
A
#
# COMPACT_ATOMS: atom_id res chain seq x y z
N MET A 1 0.54 -21.79 -15.05
CA MET A 1 0.06 -21.23 -16.35
C MET A 1 -1.01 -20.13 -16.23
N GLY A 2 -1.64 -19.89 -15.06
CA GLY A 2 -2.69 -18.85 -14.90
C GLY A 2 -2.18 -17.42 -14.68
N LEU A 3 -1.21 -17.22 -13.79
CA LEU A 3 -0.72 -15.87 -13.39
C LEU A 3 -0.22 -15.04 -14.58
N HIS A 4 0.53 -15.66 -15.49
CA HIS A 4 1.04 -15.00 -16.69
C HIS A 4 -0.08 -14.54 -17.66
N LYS A 5 -1.22 -15.24 -17.71
CA LYS A 5 -2.37 -14.82 -18.55
C LYS A 5 -3.08 -13.61 -17.94
N ILE A 6 -3.25 -13.60 -16.62
CA ILE A 6 -3.97 -12.51 -15.95
C ILE A 6 -3.10 -11.25 -15.89
N LEU A 7 -1.80 -11.40 -15.61
CA LEU A 7 -0.87 -10.28 -15.64
C LEU A 7 -0.76 -9.65 -17.04
N LYS A 8 -0.82 -10.47 -18.11
CA LYS A 8 -0.90 -9.96 -19.49
C LYS A 8 -2.17 -9.15 -19.75
N ILE A 9 -3.31 -9.60 -19.25
CA ILE A 9 -4.59 -8.88 -19.38
C ILE A 9 -4.55 -7.55 -18.62
N VAL A 10 -4.01 -7.53 -17.40
CA VAL A 10 -3.89 -6.31 -16.60
C VAL A 10 -2.89 -5.33 -17.26
N ALA A 11 -1.75 -5.82 -17.74
CA ALA A 11 -0.78 -5.01 -18.46
C ALA A 11 -1.37 -4.43 -19.75
N LEU A 12 -2.19 -5.20 -20.47
CA LEU A 12 -2.91 -4.73 -21.65
C LEU A 12 -3.91 -3.62 -21.28
N LEU A 13 -4.70 -3.80 -20.22
CA LEU A 13 -5.66 -2.79 -19.76
C LEU A 13 -4.97 -1.49 -19.32
N LEU A 14 -3.85 -1.59 -18.59
CA LEU A 14 -3.06 -0.42 -18.19
C LEU A 14 -2.40 0.28 -19.39
N ALA A 15 -1.93 -0.47 -20.38
CA ALA A 15 -1.39 0.09 -21.61
C ALA A 15 -2.47 0.83 -22.41
N VAL A 16 -3.68 0.25 -22.53
CA VAL A 16 -4.82 0.91 -23.18
C VAL A 16 -5.23 2.18 -22.42
N ALA A 17 -5.28 2.14 -21.09
CA ALA A 17 -5.56 3.33 -20.28
C ALA A 17 -4.53 4.45 -20.49
N GLY A 18 -3.24 4.10 -20.58
CA GLY A 18 -2.17 5.05 -20.87
C GLY A 18 -2.28 5.66 -22.27
N ILE A 19 -2.60 4.86 -23.29
CA ILE A 19 -2.79 5.34 -24.67
C ILE A 19 -4.00 6.27 -24.76
N VAL A 20 -5.13 5.91 -24.12
CA VAL A 20 -6.33 6.75 -24.08
C VAL A 20 -6.04 8.09 -23.39
N SER A 21 -5.29 8.06 -22.29
CA SER A 21 -4.85 9.28 -21.59
C SER A 21 -3.98 10.17 -22.48
N LEU A 22 -3.07 9.59 -23.27
CA LEU A 22 -2.21 10.34 -24.20
C LEU A 22 -3.02 10.98 -25.34
N VAL A 23 -3.92 10.21 -25.95
CA VAL A 23 -4.77 10.69 -27.07
C VAL A 23 -5.68 11.83 -26.61
N MET A 24 -6.30 11.71 -25.42
CA MET A 24 -7.12 12.80 -24.87
C MET A 24 -6.32 14.08 -24.63
N VAL A 25 -5.08 14.00 -24.14
CA VAL A 25 -4.21 15.16 -23.93
C VAL A 25 -3.86 15.85 -25.26
N LEU A 26 -3.58 15.07 -26.32
CA LEU A 26 -3.28 15.60 -27.64
C LEU A 26 -4.48 16.34 -28.27
N LEU A 27 -5.70 15.84 -28.04
CA LEU A 27 -6.92 16.39 -28.65
C LEU A 27 -7.48 17.61 -27.91
N ASN A 28 -7.36 17.68 -26.58
CA ASN A 28 -7.96 18.74 -25.77
C ASN A 28 -7.02 19.93 -25.50
N GLY A 29 -5.84 19.95 -26.14
CA GLY A 29 -4.98 21.14 -26.18
C GLY A 29 -4.52 21.64 -24.81
N GLY A 30 -3.82 20.80 -24.04
CA GLY A 30 -2.89 21.23 -22.99
C GLY A 30 -3.41 22.08 -21.81
N GLY A 31 -4.71 22.36 -21.72
CA GLY A 31 -5.29 23.15 -20.63
C GLY A 31 -5.23 22.40 -19.30
N LEU A 32 -4.86 23.11 -18.22
CA LEU A 32 -4.69 22.53 -16.88
C LEU A 32 -5.93 21.74 -16.42
N ASP A 33 -7.13 22.24 -16.77
CA ASP A 33 -8.41 21.61 -16.43
C ASP A 33 -8.64 20.28 -17.16
N ALA A 34 -8.27 20.21 -18.44
CA ALA A 34 -8.38 18.99 -19.23
C ALA A 34 -7.42 17.91 -18.71
N GLN A 35 -6.18 18.30 -18.39
CA GLN A 35 -5.19 17.40 -17.78
C GLN A 35 -5.65 16.86 -16.42
N LEU A 36 -6.26 17.70 -15.58
CA LEU A 36 -6.74 17.30 -14.26
C LEU A 36 -7.92 16.33 -14.37
N TYR A 37 -8.84 16.57 -15.29
CA TYR A 37 -9.98 15.68 -15.53
C TYR A 37 -9.52 14.30 -16.02
N ILE A 38 -8.55 14.28 -16.95
CA ILE A 38 -7.93 13.05 -17.43
C ILE A 38 -7.22 12.31 -16.29
N ALA A 39 -6.46 13.01 -15.44
CA ALA A 39 -5.77 12.42 -14.30
C ALA A 39 -6.76 11.76 -13.32
N TYR A 40 -7.88 12.40 -13.01
CA TYR A 40 -8.92 11.80 -12.17
C TYR A 40 -9.58 10.57 -12.81
N ILE A 41 -9.87 10.62 -14.11
CA ILE A 41 -10.43 9.47 -14.84
C ILE A 41 -9.45 8.30 -14.83
N THR A 42 -8.18 8.54 -15.13
CA THR A 42 -7.15 7.51 -15.13
C THR A 42 -6.94 6.95 -13.72
N LEU A 43 -6.89 7.80 -12.69
CA LEU A 43 -6.77 7.36 -11.29
C LEU A 43 -7.96 6.48 -10.89
N ALA A 44 -9.19 6.90 -11.22
CA ALA A 44 -10.39 6.11 -10.95
C ALA A 44 -10.37 4.76 -11.67
N LEU A 45 -9.97 4.73 -12.95
CA LEU A 45 -9.87 3.50 -13.74
C LEU A 45 -8.80 2.56 -13.19
N THR A 46 -7.63 3.09 -12.84
CA THR A 46 -6.53 2.31 -12.24
C THR A 46 -6.97 1.73 -10.90
N LEU A 47 -7.58 2.54 -10.02
CA LEU A 47 -8.12 2.05 -8.75
C LEU A 47 -9.15 0.94 -8.98
N PHE A 48 -10.07 1.11 -9.92
CA PHE A 48 -11.08 0.11 -10.24
C PHE A 48 -10.46 -1.22 -10.71
N ILE A 49 -9.54 -1.18 -11.68
CA ILE A 49 -8.87 -2.39 -12.21
C ILE A 49 -8.08 -3.08 -11.09
N VAL A 50 -7.34 -2.31 -10.28
CA VAL A 50 -6.56 -2.86 -9.16
C VAL A 50 -7.47 -3.49 -8.13
N LEU A 51 -8.59 -2.85 -7.75
CA LEU A 51 -9.55 -3.41 -6.80
C LEU A 51 -10.14 -4.74 -7.30
N VAL A 52 -10.64 -4.77 -8.54
CA VAL A 52 -11.20 -5.98 -9.14
C VAL A 52 -10.15 -7.08 -9.20
N TYR A 53 -8.92 -6.75 -9.58
CA TYR A 53 -7.82 -7.70 -9.68
C TYR A 53 -7.42 -8.26 -8.32
N VAL A 54 -7.19 -7.41 -7.32
CA VAL A 54 -6.81 -7.81 -5.97
C VAL A 54 -7.88 -8.70 -5.36
N LEU A 55 -9.17 -8.33 -5.47
CA LEU A 55 -10.26 -9.16 -4.97
C LEU A 55 -10.28 -10.52 -5.68
N LYS A 56 -10.29 -10.54 -7.00
CA LYS A 56 -10.33 -11.78 -7.79
C LYS A 56 -9.16 -12.72 -7.48
N GLU A 57 -7.94 -12.21 -7.45
CA GLU A 57 -6.74 -12.98 -7.13
C GLU A 57 -6.79 -13.50 -5.68
N THR A 58 -7.21 -12.65 -4.73
CA THR A 58 -7.29 -13.03 -3.31
C THR A 58 -8.31 -14.15 -3.07
N PHE A 59 -9.46 -14.13 -3.75
CA PHE A 59 -10.47 -15.19 -3.66
C PHE A 59 -10.10 -16.47 -4.42
N SER A 60 -9.41 -16.35 -5.56
CA SER A 60 -8.96 -17.52 -6.34
C SER A 60 -7.70 -18.19 -5.78
N GLY A 61 -6.94 -17.45 -4.98
CA GLY A 61 -5.69 -17.90 -4.38
C GLY A 61 -5.85 -18.51 -2.99
N ASN A 62 -4.76 -18.51 -2.22
CA ASN A 62 -4.76 -18.97 -0.83
C ASN A 62 -5.29 -17.88 0.11
N LEU A 63 -6.62 -17.66 0.10
CA LEU A 63 -7.29 -16.66 0.93
C LEU A 63 -6.86 -16.76 2.41
N LYS A 64 -6.72 -17.98 2.94
CA LYS A 64 -6.27 -18.20 4.33
C LYS A 64 -4.89 -17.62 4.62
N LYS A 65 -3.93 -17.74 3.69
CA LYS A 65 -2.58 -17.19 3.88
C LYS A 65 -2.59 -15.67 3.78
N THR A 66 -3.33 -15.11 2.83
CA THR A 66 -3.49 -13.66 2.69
C THR A 66 -4.17 -13.07 3.93
N LEU A 67 -5.22 -13.71 4.43
CA LEU A 67 -5.93 -13.28 5.63
C LEU A 67 -5.05 -13.39 6.88
N MET A 68 -4.20 -14.42 6.96
CA MET A 68 -3.24 -14.57 8.04
C MET A 68 -2.16 -13.49 8.00
N SER A 69 -1.63 -13.13 6.83
CA SER A 69 -0.65 -12.04 6.73
C SER A 69 -1.26 -10.68 7.06
N VAL A 70 -2.48 -10.41 6.58
CA VAL A 70 -3.21 -9.17 6.89
C VAL A 70 -3.56 -9.12 8.38
N GLY A 71 -4.02 -10.23 8.96
CA GLY A 71 -4.33 -10.34 10.38
C GLY A 71 -3.10 -10.15 11.27
N ALA A 72 -1.96 -10.73 10.89
CA ALA A 72 -0.70 -10.54 11.61
C ALA A 72 -0.24 -9.07 11.56
N PHE A 73 -0.36 -8.41 10.40
CA PHE A 73 -0.06 -6.99 10.27
C PHE A 73 -0.99 -6.12 11.15
N LEU A 74 -2.30 -6.38 11.11
CA LEU A 74 -3.28 -5.70 11.96
C LEU A 74 -2.99 -5.89 13.46
N LEU A 75 -2.57 -7.09 13.86
CA LEU A 75 -2.20 -7.38 15.24
C LEU A 75 -1.02 -6.51 15.69
N VAL A 76 0.00 -6.33 14.84
CA VAL A 76 1.11 -5.42 15.12
C VAL A 76 0.64 -3.97 15.24
N VAL A 77 -0.26 -3.53 14.37
CA VAL A 77 -0.83 -2.17 14.43
C VAL A 77 -1.61 -1.95 15.73
N ILE A 78 -2.38 -2.94 16.18
CA ILE A 78 -3.12 -2.88 17.44
C ILE A 78 -2.15 -2.77 18.62
N ILE A 79 -1.11 -3.60 18.66
CA ILE A 79 -0.07 -3.52 19.70
C ILE A 79 0.59 -2.13 19.68
N ALA A 80 0.96 -1.64 18.50
CA ALA A 80 1.57 -0.33 18.33
C ALA A 80 0.66 0.81 18.78
N TYR A 81 -0.66 0.69 18.56
CA TYR A 81 -1.66 1.68 18.97
C TYR A 81 -1.89 1.70 20.48
N VAL A 82 -1.86 0.53 21.12
CA VAL A 82 -1.94 0.42 22.58
C VAL A 82 -0.68 0.97 23.25
N MET A 83 0.49 0.76 22.64
CA MET A 83 1.76 1.32 23.11
C MET A 83 1.91 2.82 22.81
N ALA A 84 1.15 3.38 21.87
CA ALA A 84 1.20 4.79 21.54
C ALA A 84 0.44 5.62 22.58
N GLU A 85 1.16 6.55 23.23
CA GLU A 85 0.56 7.55 24.11
C GLU A 85 0.10 8.74 23.28
N GLY A 86 -1.11 9.24 23.55
CA GLY A 86 -1.63 10.45 22.93
C GLY A 86 -1.38 11.64 23.83
N VAL A 87 -0.20 12.24 23.74
CA VAL A 87 0.12 13.47 24.47
C VAL A 87 -0.02 14.64 23.49
N GLU A 88 -0.68 15.71 23.92
CA GLU A 88 -0.71 16.96 23.17
C GLU A 88 0.73 17.43 22.98
N THR A 89 1.15 17.48 21.71
CA THR A 89 2.54 17.71 21.34
C THR A 89 2.56 18.99 20.54
N GLU A 90 3.20 20.02 21.09
CA GLU A 90 3.44 21.27 20.37
C GLU A 90 4.31 20.97 19.15
N MET A 91 3.81 21.30 17.96
CA MET A 91 4.61 21.23 16.74
C MET A 91 5.61 22.39 16.70
N ARG A 92 6.68 22.22 15.92
CA ARG A 92 7.73 23.25 15.72
C ARG A 92 7.21 24.57 15.14
N ASP A 93 5.98 24.56 14.61
CA ASP A 93 5.29 25.71 14.02
C ASP A 93 4.34 26.42 15.01
N GLY A 94 4.29 25.99 16.28
CA GLY A 94 3.45 26.60 17.33
C GLY A 94 2.00 26.11 17.35
N GLU A 95 1.60 25.23 16.41
CA GLU A 95 0.31 24.54 16.45
C GLU A 95 0.38 23.28 17.32
N ILE A 96 -0.66 23.06 18.13
CA ILE A 96 -0.75 21.90 19.01
C ILE A 96 -1.32 20.72 18.20
N LEU A 97 -0.59 19.60 18.10
CA LEU A 97 -1.19 18.35 17.63
C LEU A 97 -2.20 17.88 18.66
N SER A 98 -3.46 17.78 18.25
CA SER A 98 -4.49 17.11 19.04
C SER A 98 -3.98 15.74 19.49
N ALA A 99 -4.25 15.38 20.75
CA ALA A 99 -3.84 14.10 21.36
C ALA A 99 -4.16 12.88 20.46
N SER A 100 -5.28 12.94 19.71
CA SER A 100 -5.66 11.90 18.75
C SER A 100 -4.73 11.82 17.55
N GLY A 101 -4.35 12.95 16.95
CA GLY A 101 -3.43 13.00 15.81
C GLY A 101 -2.03 12.53 16.18
N SER A 102 -1.53 12.98 17.34
CA SER A 102 -0.24 12.53 17.89
C SER A 102 -0.23 11.02 18.13
N LYS A 103 -1.31 10.46 18.67
CA LYS A 103 -1.44 9.01 18.88
C LYS A 103 -1.38 8.20 17.59
N TRP A 104 -2.03 8.64 16.51
CA TRP A 104 -1.97 7.95 15.21
C TRP A 104 -0.58 8.00 14.58
N VAL A 105 0.11 9.14 14.69
CA VAL A 105 1.50 9.27 14.23
C VAL A 105 2.43 8.37 15.05
N GLY A 106 2.31 8.39 16.39
CA GLY A 106 3.04 7.50 17.28
C GLY A 106 2.77 6.02 17.00
N THR A 107 1.53 5.67 16.70
CA THR A 107 1.13 4.32 16.28
C THR A 107 1.83 3.90 14.99
N GLY A 108 1.87 4.77 13.98
CA GLY A 108 2.56 4.51 12.71
C GLY A 108 4.06 4.28 12.91
N LEU A 109 4.68 5.12 13.74
CA LEU A 109 6.09 5.01 14.08
C LEU A 109 6.42 3.73 14.87
N ASN A 110 5.62 3.41 15.89
CA ASN A 110 5.75 2.18 16.67
C ASN A 110 5.56 0.94 15.79
N THR A 111 4.56 0.94 14.90
CA THR A 111 4.32 -0.15 13.94
C THR A 111 5.55 -0.37 13.06
N PHE A 112 6.14 0.71 12.54
CA PHE A 112 7.33 0.65 11.71
C PHE A 112 8.52 0.05 12.48
N TYR A 113 8.78 0.50 13.70
CA TYR A 113 9.90 -0.02 14.50
C TYR A 113 9.71 -1.49 14.87
N ILE A 114 8.52 -1.92 15.26
CA ILE A 114 8.23 -3.33 15.56
C ILE A 114 8.51 -4.19 14.32
N LEU A 115 7.96 -3.80 13.16
CA LEU A 115 8.18 -4.54 11.92
C LEU A 115 9.64 -4.53 11.48
N ALA A 116 10.37 -3.43 11.68
CA ALA A 116 11.79 -3.33 11.36
C ALA A 116 12.61 -4.34 12.18
N VAL A 117 12.39 -4.42 13.49
CA VAL A 117 13.08 -5.39 14.36
C VAL A 117 12.74 -6.82 13.95
N VAL A 118 11.47 -7.12 13.69
CA VAL A 118 11.03 -8.46 13.23
C VAL A 118 11.68 -8.82 11.89
N ALA A 119 11.76 -7.87 10.96
CA ALA A 119 12.38 -8.08 9.65
C ALA A 119 13.88 -8.38 9.77
N ILE A 120 14.61 -7.55 10.52
CA ILE A 120 16.06 -7.75 10.76
C ILE A 120 16.30 -9.11 11.43
N GLY A 121 15.57 -9.44 12.49
CA GLY A 121 15.68 -10.72 13.18
C GLY A 121 15.39 -11.92 12.26
N SER A 122 14.35 -11.80 11.42
CA SER A 122 14.00 -12.83 10.43
C SER A 122 15.08 -13.03 9.37
N MET A 123 15.70 -11.94 8.90
CA MET A 123 16.82 -12.01 7.94
C MET A 123 18.05 -12.66 8.55
N ILE A 124 18.42 -12.33 9.79
CA ILE A 124 19.54 -12.93 10.50
C ILE A 124 19.30 -14.43 10.69
N TYR A 125 18.12 -14.82 11.19
CA TYR A 125 17.76 -16.23 11.36
C TYR A 125 17.79 -17.00 10.03
N SER A 126 17.21 -16.43 8.97
CA SER A 126 17.23 -17.03 7.63
C SER A 126 18.67 -17.18 7.11
N GLY A 127 19.52 -16.18 7.33
CA GLY A 127 20.94 -16.19 6.96
C GLY A 127 21.72 -17.29 7.69
N ILE A 128 21.59 -17.39 9.01
CA ILE A 128 22.26 -18.41 9.82
C ILE A 128 21.79 -19.81 9.42
N LYS A 129 20.47 -20.02 9.32
CA LYS A 129 19.91 -21.31 8.92
C LYS A 129 20.43 -21.76 7.56
N LYS A 130 20.51 -20.84 6.59
CA LYS A 130 21.04 -21.13 5.25
C LYS A 130 22.54 -21.44 5.25
N ALA A 131 23.30 -20.86 6.17
CA ALA A 131 24.73 -21.13 6.33
C ALA A 131 25.01 -22.47 7.03
N THR A 132 24.19 -22.85 8.02
CA THR A 132 24.35 -24.09 8.79
C THR A 132 23.69 -25.31 8.13
N THR A 133 22.58 -25.13 7.42
CA THR A 133 21.95 -26.18 6.58
C THR A 133 22.52 -26.11 5.16
N ARG A 134 23.83 -26.35 5.04
CA ARG A 134 24.43 -26.86 3.81
C ARG A 134 24.55 -28.38 3.89
#